data_AF-A0A2Z5E8C8-F1
#
_entry.id   AF-A0A2Z5E8C8-F1
#
_cell.length_a   1.000
_cell.length_b   1.000
_cell.length_c   1.000
_cell.angle_alpha   90.00
_cell.angle_beta   90.00
_cell.angle_gamma   90.00
#
_symmetry.space_group_name_H-M   'P 1'
#
loop_
_entity.id
_entity.type
_entity.pdbx_description
1 polymer ?
#
loop_
_entity_poly.entity_id
_entity_poly.type
_entity_poly.pdbx_seq_one_letter_code
_entity_poly.pdbx_strand_id
1 'polypeptide(L)'
;MNWKHGTLVAAVAAVAAIPAVAQAPIKSERVQFLRGASSATVRGTIRGYETVDYIVGARAGQSMSVSLKTTSTSAYFNVLSPRSQEAVFNGSIAGSRFDSRLQDSGDYRVRVYLMRNAARRGERATYSLTVAVNSRPGSGGPGNGGPAVPGPVGSGPPVSPGNMPAFCRGEASRQYGVRPNYITTGRVVADRGGSVIDGSADQGRNGIKRFRCRFDGRGRFIDVMAITRDGL
;
A
#
# COMPACT_ATOMS: atom_id res chain seq x y z
N MET A 1 -67.40 7.31 53.39
CA MET A 1 -66.26 7.89 52.64
C MET A 1 -65.17 6.83 52.60
N ASN A 2 -64.87 6.33 51.41
CA ASN A 2 -63.91 5.25 51.19
C ASN A 2 -62.58 5.87 50.75
N TRP A 3 -61.44 5.49 51.33
CA TRP A 3 -60.20 5.40 50.55
C TRP A 3 -59.17 4.46 51.20
N LYS A 4 -58.64 3.59 50.35
CA LYS A 4 -57.76 2.44 50.58
C LYS A 4 -56.30 2.89 50.78
N HIS A 5 -55.58 2.32 51.74
CA HIS A 5 -54.12 2.43 51.81
C HIS A 5 -53.49 1.52 50.75
N GLY A 6 -52.76 2.12 49.80
CA GLY A 6 -52.05 1.40 48.74
C GLY A 6 -50.74 0.79 49.23
N THR A 7 -50.59 -0.50 49.04
CA THR A 7 -49.38 -1.27 49.31
C THR A 7 -48.29 -0.92 48.30
N LEU A 8 -47.13 -0.45 48.78
CA LEU A 8 -45.91 -0.26 47.98
C LEU A 8 -45.30 -1.61 47.64
N VAL A 9 -45.27 -1.97 46.35
CA VAL A 9 -44.52 -3.12 45.83
C VAL A 9 -43.11 -2.64 45.50
N ALA A 10 -42.11 -3.09 46.25
CA ALA A 10 -40.70 -2.92 45.92
C ALA A 10 -40.33 -3.90 44.79
N ALA A 11 -40.16 -3.38 43.57
CA ALA A 11 -39.67 -4.16 42.44
C ALA A 11 -38.16 -4.33 42.53
N VAL A 12 -37.71 -5.55 42.87
CA VAL A 12 -36.29 -5.93 42.79
C VAL A 12 -35.95 -6.18 41.31
N ALA A 13 -35.20 -5.26 40.70
CA ALA A 13 -34.69 -5.42 39.35
C ALA A 13 -33.53 -6.43 39.34
N ALA A 14 -33.78 -7.66 38.90
CA ALA A 14 -32.74 -8.65 38.65
C ALA A 14 -31.93 -8.24 37.40
N VAL A 15 -30.69 -7.80 37.59
CA VAL A 15 -29.75 -7.53 36.51
C VAL A 15 -29.30 -8.88 35.92
N ALA A 16 -29.91 -9.27 34.80
CA ALA A 16 -29.45 -10.43 34.04
C ALA A 16 -28.07 -10.11 33.42
N ALA A 17 -27.03 -10.78 33.91
CA ALA A 17 -25.71 -10.73 33.31
C ALA A 17 -25.76 -11.40 31.91
N ILE A 18 -25.76 -10.58 30.86
CA ILE A 18 -25.65 -11.08 29.49
C ILE A 18 -24.23 -11.65 29.33
N PRO A 19 -24.06 -12.92 28.93
CA PRO A 19 -22.74 -13.46 28.67
C PRO A 19 -22.12 -12.68 27.50
N ALA A 20 -21.02 -12.00 27.77
CA ALA A 20 -20.19 -11.40 26.73
C ALA A 20 -19.64 -12.55 25.87
N VAL A 21 -20.13 -12.69 24.64
CA VAL A 21 -19.49 -13.54 23.62
C VAL A 21 -18.11 -12.96 23.34
N ALA A 22 -17.09 -13.51 23.99
CA ALA A 22 -15.71 -13.19 23.71
C ALA A 22 -15.42 -13.57 22.25
N GLN A 23 -15.14 -12.58 21.41
CA GLN A 23 -14.64 -12.83 20.07
C GLN A 23 -13.35 -13.64 20.22
N ALA A 24 -13.28 -14.81 19.58
CA ALA A 24 -12.08 -15.63 19.63
C ALA A 24 -10.86 -14.76 19.27
N PRO A 25 -9.76 -14.82 20.04
CA PRO A 25 -8.61 -13.96 19.81
C PRO A 25 -8.06 -14.21 18.41
N ILE A 26 -7.84 -13.13 17.66
CA ILE A 26 -7.27 -13.20 16.31
C ILE A 26 -5.86 -13.80 16.43
N LYS A 27 -5.61 -14.89 15.71
CA LYS A 27 -4.30 -15.50 15.64
C LYS A 27 -3.31 -14.49 15.07
N SER A 28 -2.18 -14.30 15.76
CA SER A 28 -1.13 -13.36 15.33
C SER A 28 0.18 -14.08 15.10
N GLU A 29 0.84 -13.82 13.97
CA GLU A 29 2.11 -14.44 13.59
C GLU A 29 3.10 -13.37 13.12
N ARG A 30 4.29 -13.31 13.73
CA ARG A 30 5.32 -12.36 13.28
C ARG A 30 6.01 -12.87 12.02
N VAL A 31 6.03 -12.06 10.98
CA VAL A 31 6.79 -12.34 9.76
C VAL A 31 8.26 -12.06 10.03
N GLN A 32 9.09 -13.10 9.89
CA GLN A 32 10.55 -12.99 10.03
C GLN A 32 11.20 -13.10 8.66
N PHE A 33 12.08 -12.17 8.33
CA PHE A 33 12.93 -12.27 7.16
C PHE A 33 14.21 -12.99 7.54
N LEU A 34 14.68 -13.88 6.66
CA LEU A 34 16.00 -14.48 6.81
C LEU A 34 17.07 -13.38 6.84
N ARG A 35 18.21 -13.66 7.47
CA ARG A 35 19.32 -12.70 7.54
C ARG A 35 19.73 -12.28 6.13
N GLY A 36 19.70 -10.96 5.87
CA GLY A 36 20.01 -10.39 4.56
C GLY A 36 18.85 -10.41 3.54
N ALA A 37 17.73 -11.07 3.85
CA ALA A 37 16.53 -11.02 3.03
C ALA A 37 15.66 -9.81 3.38
N SER A 38 14.95 -9.28 2.38
CA SER A 38 13.94 -8.23 2.54
C SER A 38 12.52 -8.73 2.29
N SER A 39 12.35 -10.04 2.12
CA SER A 39 11.05 -10.67 1.87
C SER A 39 10.94 -12.03 2.55
N ALA A 40 9.70 -12.43 2.80
CA ALA A 40 9.33 -13.78 3.22
C ALA A 40 8.00 -14.18 2.61
N THR A 41 7.81 -15.48 2.43
CA THR A 41 6.50 -16.06 2.07
C THR A 41 6.03 -16.94 3.20
N VAL A 42 4.84 -16.66 3.71
CA VAL A 42 4.14 -17.51 4.68
C VAL A 42 3.03 -18.26 3.96
N ARG A 43 2.73 -19.47 4.45
CA ARG A 43 1.63 -20.29 3.94
C ARG A 43 0.67 -20.57 5.07
N GLY A 44 -0.62 -20.60 4.77
CA GLY A 44 -1.65 -20.80 5.78
C GLY A 44 -2.95 -21.30 5.19
N THR A 45 -3.85 -21.65 6.10
CA THR A 45 -5.23 -22.03 5.80
C THR A 45 -6.14 -21.32 6.78
N ILE A 46 -7.25 -20.77 6.29
CA ILE A 46 -8.32 -20.22 7.11
C ILE A 46 -9.64 -20.88 6.75
N ARG A 47 -10.53 -21.03 7.73
CA ARG A 47 -11.89 -21.53 7.58
C ARG A 47 -12.91 -20.63 8.28
N GLY A 48 -14.04 -20.40 7.64
CA GLY A 48 -15.14 -19.65 8.25
C GLY A 48 -14.71 -18.24 8.66
N TYR A 49 -14.92 -17.89 9.93
CA TYR A 49 -14.54 -16.59 10.50
C TYR A 49 -13.10 -16.50 11.01
N GLU A 50 -12.29 -17.55 10.80
CA GLU A 50 -10.87 -17.50 11.14
C GLU A 50 -10.19 -16.33 10.42
N THR A 51 -9.36 -15.63 11.17
CA THR A 51 -8.58 -14.48 10.72
C THR A 51 -7.17 -14.64 11.27
N VAL A 52 -6.17 -14.28 10.46
CA VAL A 52 -4.76 -14.28 10.88
C VAL A 52 -4.16 -12.90 10.64
N ASP A 53 -3.57 -12.33 11.69
CA ASP A 53 -2.78 -11.10 11.63
C ASP A 53 -1.30 -11.44 11.50
N TYR A 54 -0.73 -11.16 10.33
CA TYR A 54 0.70 -11.24 10.12
C TYR A 54 1.36 -9.93 10.51
N ILE A 55 2.22 -9.97 11.54
CA ILE A 55 2.89 -8.79 12.09
C ILE A 55 4.18 -8.52 11.32
N VAL A 56 4.26 -7.35 10.71
CA VAL A 56 5.39 -6.94 9.86
C VAL A 56 6.01 -5.68 10.46
N GLY A 57 7.20 -5.82 11.04
CA GLY A 57 7.97 -4.69 11.54
C GLY A 57 8.56 -3.90 10.39
N ALA A 58 8.20 -2.63 10.27
CA ALA A 58 8.70 -1.75 9.22
C ALA A 58 8.83 -0.31 9.73
N ARG A 59 9.57 0.50 8.98
CA ARG A 59 9.86 1.91 9.29
C ARG A 59 9.21 2.82 8.26
N ALA A 60 8.80 3.99 8.71
CA ALA A 60 8.37 5.07 7.84
C ALA A 60 9.43 5.33 6.75
N GLY A 61 8.96 5.52 5.52
CA GLY A 61 9.79 5.71 4.35
C GLY A 61 10.29 4.43 3.67
N GLN A 62 10.16 3.26 4.29
CA GLN A 62 10.36 1.98 3.59
C GLN A 62 9.21 1.71 2.61
N SER A 63 9.47 0.90 1.59
CA SER A 63 8.41 0.37 0.71
C SER A 63 8.00 -1.01 1.21
N MET A 64 6.71 -1.22 1.42
CA MET A 64 6.14 -2.54 1.71
C MET A 64 5.34 -3.03 0.50
N SER A 65 5.55 -4.29 0.12
CA SER A 65 4.68 -4.98 -0.80
C SER A 65 4.13 -6.27 -0.19
N VAL A 66 2.88 -6.57 -0.52
CA VAL A 66 2.17 -7.76 -0.07
C VAL A 66 1.42 -8.36 -1.25
N SER A 67 1.57 -9.66 -1.47
CA SER A 67 0.80 -10.39 -2.48
C SER A 67 0.17 -11.64 -1.89
N LEU A 68 -1.12 -11.81 -2.13
CA LEU A 68 -1.89 -12.99 -1.75
C LEU A 68 -2.13 -13.88 -2.97
N LYS A 69 -1.75 -15.15 -2.88
CA LYS A 69 -2.23 -16.22 -3.76
C LYS A 69 -3.05 -17.20 -2.93
N THR A 70 -4.22 -17.58 -3.40
CA THR A 70 -5.20 -18.34 -2.63
C THR A 70 -6.02 -19.25 -3.53
N THR A 71 -6.52 -20.34 -2.98
CA THR A 71 -7.47 -21.25 -3.65
C THR A 71 -8.91 -20.72 -3.68
N SER A 72 -9.21 -19.66 -2.94
CA SER A 72 -10.56 -19.07 -2.85
C SER A 72 -10.57 -17.64 -3.34
N THR A 73 -11.54 -17.32 -4.21
CA THR A 73 -11.80 -15.95 -4.69
C THR A 73 -12.38 -15.05 -3.61
N SER A 74 -12.83 -15.61 -2.49
CA SER A 74 -13.40 -14.87 -1.35
C SER A 74 -12.40 -14.66 -0.21
N ALA A 75 -11.14 -15.05 -0.38
CA ALA A 75 -10.06 -14.80 0.57
C ALA A 75 -9.30 -13.53 0.19
N TYR A 76 -9.17 -12.63 1.17
CA TYR A 76 -8.58 -11.31 0.98
C TYR A 76 -7.59 -11.00 2.10
N PHE A 77 -6.85 -9.91 1.95
CA PHE A 77 -6.09 -9.33 3.05
C PHE A 77 -6.30 -7.83 3.16
N ASN A 78 -6.16 -7.32 4.39
CA ASN A 78 -6.06 -5.89 4.66
C ASN A 78 -4.68 -5.56 5.22
N VAL A 79 -4.21 -4.34 5.01
CA VAL A 79 -3.02 -3.81 5.68
C VAL A 79 -3.47 -2.73 6.65
N LEU A 80 -3.16 -2.87 7.92
CA LEU A 80 -3.48 -1.90 8.96
C LEU A 80 -2.18 -1.23 9.44
N SER A 81 -2.23 0.09 9.63
CA SER A 81 -1.11 0.87 10.16
C SER A 81 -0.87 0.54 11.64
N PRO A 82 0.38 0.68 12.16
CA PRO A 82 0.68 0.60 13.58
C PRO A 82 -0.12 1.60 14.44
N ARG A 83 -0.59 2.70 13.83
CA ARG A 83 -1.29 3.79 14.53
C ARG A 83 -2.82 3.68 14.51
N SER A 84 -3.40 2.73 13.78
CA SER A 84 -4.84 2.68 13.57
C SER A 84 -5.37 1.24 13.42
N GLN A 85 -6.65 1.07 13.74
CA GLN A 85 -7.42 -0.14 13.40
C GLN A 85 -8.03 -0.06 11.99
N GLU A 86 -7.98 1.10 11.36
CA GLU A 86 -8.40 1.29 9.98
C GLU A 86 -7.35 0.73 9.00
N ALA A 87 -7.85 0.10 7.94
CA ALA A 87 -7.01 -0.49 6.93
C ALA A 87 -6.51 0.58 5.95
N VAL A 88 -5.20 0.73 5.81
CA VAL A 88 -4.57 1.52 4.74
C VAL A 88 -4.66 0.82 3.38
N PHE A 89 -5.01 -0.47 3.37
CA PHE A 89 -5.33 -1.23 2.17
C PHE A 89 -6.46 -2.24 2.46
N ASN A 90 -7.48 -2.26 1.59
CA ASN A 90 -8.58 -3.21 1.67
C ASN A 90 -8.60 -4.12 0.44
N GLY A 91 -8.22 -5.39 0.62
CA GLY A 91 -8.07 -6.34 -0.50
C GLY A 91 -9.38 -6.76 -1.14
N SER A 92 -10.51 -6.64 -0.43
CA SER A 92 -11.84 -6.93 -1.03
C SER A 92 -12.27 -5.88 -2.06
N ILE A 93 -11.65 -4.70 -2.05
CA ILE A 93 -11.91 -3.60 -2.99
C ILE A 93 -10.75 -3.47 -3.98
N ALA A 94 -9.52 -3.47 -3.49
CA ALA A 94 -8.32 -3.15 -4.27
C ALA A 94 -7.61 -4.39 -4.86
N GLY A 95 -8.04 -5.60 -4.51
CA GLY A 95 -7.51 -6.85 -5.05
C GLY A 95 -6.42 -7.50 -4.20
N SER A 96 -5.64 -8.38 -4.81
CA SER A 96 -4.73 -9.32 -4.12
C SER A 96 -3.28 -8.84 -4.00
N ARG A 97 -3.01 -7.55 -4.26
CA ARG A 97 -1.68 -6.95 -4.20
C ARG A 97 -1.70 -5.56 -3.59
N PHE A 98 -0.73 -5.31 -2.72
CA PHE A 98 -0.44 -4.01 -2.13
C PHE A 98 1.03 -3.69 -2.40
N ASP A 99 1.30 -2.44 -2.79
CA ASP A 99 2.65 -1.88 -2.88
C ASP A 99 2.54 -0.40 -2.52
N SER A 100 3.22 0.00 -1.43
CA SER A 100 3.19 1.39 -1.00
C SER A 100 4.38 1.77 -0.14
N ARG A 101 4.66 3.07 -0.12
CA ARG A 101 5.62 3.67 0.80
C ARG A 101 4.94 3.91 2.14
N LEU A 102 5.55 3.41 3.20
CA LEU A 102 5.01 3.48 4.55
C LEU A 102 5.14 4.89 5.12
N GLN A 103 4.06 5.39 5.72
CA GLN A 103 4.04 6.69 6.40
C GLN A 103 4.47 6.58 7.87
N ASP A 104 4.27 5.40 8.47
CA ASP A 104 4.45 5.17 9.90
C ASP A 104 5.54 4.12 10.14
N SER A 105 6.24 4.25 11.26
CA SER A 105 7.11 3.20 11.78
C SER A 105 6.36 2.35 12.79
N GLY A 106 6.59 1.05 12.78
CA GLY A 106 6.05 0.12 13.77
C GLY A 106 5.62 -1.22 13.17
N ASP A 107 4.80 -1.92 13.95
CA ASP A 107 4.25 -3.22 13.59
C ASP A 107 2.97 -3.04 12.76
N TYR A 108 3.09 -3.24 11.46
CA TYR A 108 1.94 -3.32 10.55
C TYR A 108 1.26 -4.68 10.70
N ARG A 109 -0.06 -4.71 10.50
CA ARG A 109 -0.83 -5.97 10.51
C ARG A 109 -1.36 -6.25 9.12
N VAL A 110 -0.92 -7.37 8.54
CA VAL A 110 -1.46 -7.91 7.31
C VAL A 110 -2.50 -8.96 7.68
N ARG A 111 -3.77 -8.57 7.67
CA ARG A 111 -4.90 -9.39 8.14
C ARG A 111 -5.48 -10.21 7.00
N VAL A 112 -5.33 -11.53 7.02
CA VAL A 112 -5.92 -12.45 6.02
C VAL A 112 -7.24 -13.00 6.54
N TYR A 113 -8.29 -12.94 5.72
CA TYR A 113 -9.65 -13.32 6.11
C TYR A 113 -10.50 -13.78 4.91
N LEU A 114 -11.64 -14.42 5.19
CA LEU A 114 -12.69 -14.70 4.20
C LEU A 114 -13.78 -13.64 4.25
N MET A 115 -14.31 -13.24 3.08
CA MET A 115 -15.49 -12.38 3.00
C MET A 115 -16.67 -13.01 3.77
N ARG A 116 -17.50 -12.16 4.39
CA ARG A 116 -18.56 -12.57 5.31
C ARG A 116 -19.49 -13.65 4.75
N ASN A 117 -19.83 -13.62 3.46
CA ASN A 117 -20.68 -14.62 2.82
C ASN A 117 -20.01 -16.03 2.79
N ALA A 118 -18.74 -16.12 2.40
CA ALA A 118 -17.98 -17.36 2.41
C ALA A 118 -17.68 -17.85 3.84
N ALA A 119 -17.35 -16.93 4.75
CA ALA A 119 -17.13 -17.22 6.16
C ALA A 119 -18.37 -17.87 6.82
N ARG A 120 -19.57 -17.34 6.54
CA ARG A 120 -20.85 -17.90 7.03
C ARG A 120 -21.09 -19.32 6.56
N ARG A 121 -20.65 -19.66 5.34
CA ARG A 121 -20.76 -21.02 4.79
C ARG A 121 -19.68 -21.97 5.31
N GLY A 122 -18.78 -21.50 6.18
CA GLY A 122 -17.69 -22.32 6.72
C GLY A 122 -16.68 -22.77 5.66
N GLU A 123 -16.57 -22.00 4.57
CA GLU A 123 -15.62 -22.26 3.48
C GLU A 123 -14.18 -22.23 3.98
N ARG A 124 -13.28 -22.83 3.20
CA ARG A 124 -11.86 -22.95 3.49
C ARG A 124 -11.04 -22.34 2.36
N ALA A 125 -10.00 -21.61 2.72
CA ALA A 125 -9.02 -21.08 1.78
C ALA A 125 -7.60 -21.45 2.23
N THR A 126 -6.87 -22.13 1.34
CA THR A 126 -5.41 -22.31 1.48
C THR A 126 -4.74 -21.19 0.70
N TYR A 127 -3.69 -20.60 1.28
CA TYR A 127 -3.02 -19.45 0.69
C TYR A 127 -1.52 -19.42 0.93
N SER A 128 -0.85 -18.63 0.10
CA SER A 128 0.50 -18.12 0.33
C SER A 128 0.48 -16.59 0.31
N LEU A 129 1.06 -15.98 1.32
CA LEU A 129 1.20 -14.54 1.47
C LEU A 129 2.68 -14.19 1.40
N THR A 130 3.06 -13.43 0.37
CA THR A 130 4.44 -12.93 0.22
C THR A 130 4.48 -11.48 0.70
N VAL A 131 5.37 -11.18 1.64
CA VAL A 131 5.59 -9.84 2.18
C VAL A 131 7.03 -9.43 1.90
N ALA A 132 7.24 -8.22 1.41
CA ALA A 132 8.57 -7.61 1.28
C ALA A 132 8.59 -6.21 1.89
N VAL A 133 9.70 -5.88 2.57
CA VAL A 133 9.96 -4.55 3.14
C VAL A 133 11.36 -4.12 2.73
N ASN A 134 11.44 -3.08 1.90
CA ASN A 134 12.70 -2.61 1.36
C ASN A 134 13.03 -1.22 1.93
N SER A 135 14.24 -1.08 2.48
CA SER A 135 14.89 0.20 2.82
C SER A 135 15.35 0.89 1.54
N ARG A 136 14.41 1.25 0.68
CA ARG A 136 14.71 2.00 -0.54
C ARG A 136 13.64 3.07 -0.68
N PRO A 137 14.02 4.34 -0.92
CA PRO A 137 13.02 5.33 -1.25
C PRO A 137 12.37 4.89 -2.56
N GLY A 138 11.16 4.35 -2.50
CA GLY A 138 10.32 3.98 -3.64
C GLY A 138 11.08 3.46 -4.86
N SER A 139 11.58 2.24 -4.79
CA SER A 139 11.98 1.49 -6.00
C SER A 139 11.05 0.30 -6.14
N GLY A 140 9.96 0.49 -6.89
CA GLY A 140 9.38 -0.63 -7.61
C GLY A 140 10.45 -1.19 -8.53
N GLY A 141 11.06 -2.31 -8.11
CA GLY A 141 11.99 -3.13 -8.89
C GLY A 141 13.50 -2.92 -8.63
N PRO A 142 14.27 -4.00 -8.39
CA PRO A 142 15.67 -4.05 -8.78
C PRO A 142 15.75 -4.37 -10.28
N GLY A 143 15.93 -3.33 -11.09
CA GLY A 143 17.11 -3.31 -11.94
C GLY A 143 18.29 -2.91 -11.05
N ASN A 144 19.41 -3.62 -11.16
CA ASN A 144 20.59 -3.44 -10.32
C ASN A 144 21.11 -2.00 -10.36
N GLY A 145 21.51 -1.47 -9.21
CA GLY A 145 22.06 -0.13 -9.09
C GLY A 145 23.24 -0.10 -8.14
N GLY A 146 24.39 -0.58 -8.61
CA GLY A 146 25.62 0.18 -8.40
C GLY A 146 25.54 1.54 -9.13
N PRO A 147 26.62 2.33 -9.19
CA PRO A 147 26.61 3.60 -9.93
C PRO A 147 26.08 3.34 -11.35
N ALA A 148 24.97 3.99 -11.71
CA ALA A 148 24.33 3.77 -12.99
C ALA A 148 25.27 4.26 -14.11
N VAL A 149 25.90 3.32 -14.79
CA VAL A 149 26.34 3.54 -16.18
C VAL A 149 25.06 3.85 -16.97
N PRO A 150 25.02 4.89 -17.82
CA PRO A 150 23.84 5.17 -18.64
C PRO A 150 23.53 3.96 -19.52
N GLY A 151 22.51 3.19 -19.15
CA GLY A 151 21.94 2.19 -20.04
C GLY A 151 21.29 2.87 -21.24
N PRO A 152 21.10 2.16 -22.37
CA PRO A 152 20.44 2.73 -23.53
C PRO A 152 19.05 3.25 -23.15
N VAL A 153 18.74 4.44 -23.64
CA VAL A 153 17.48 5.16 -23.46
C VAL A 153 16.28 4.23 -23.68
N GLY A 154 15.33 4.16 -22.72
CA GLY A 154 14.13 3.32 -22.84
C GLY A 154 14.28 1.85 -22.41
N SER A 155 15.30 1.50 -21.61
CA SER A 155 15.57 0.13 -21.17
C SER A 155 14.77 -0.35 -19.93
N GLY A 156 13.98 0.52 -19.31
CA GLY A 156 13.10 0.17 -18.18
C GLY A 156 11.81 -0.56 -18.59
N PRO A 157 11.09 -1.19 -17.64
CA PRO A 157 9.77 -1.75 -17.91
C PRO A 157 8.77 -0.65 -18.32
N PRO A 158 7.73 -0.99 -19.10
CA PRO A 158 6.72 -0.01 -19.51
C PRO A 158 5.90 0.48 -18.31
N VAL A 159 5.66 1.79 -18.27
CA VAL A 159 4.87 2.46 -17.25
C VAL A 159 3.45 2.65 -17.78
N SER A 160 2.44 2.18 -17.05
CA SER A 160 1.04 2.40 -17.43
C SER A 160 0.69 3.90 -17.43
N PRO A 161 -0.16 4.38 -18.36
CA PRO A 161 -0.48 5.81 -18.50
C PRO A 161 -0.91 6.51 -17.21
N GLY A 162 -1.72 5.85 -16.36
CA GLY A 162 -2.14 6.41 -15.07
C GLY A 162 -1.00 6.62 -14.07
N ASN A 163 0.10 5.88 -14.22
CA ASN A 163 1.28 5.97 -13.35
C ASN A 163 2.38 6.86 -13.94
N MET A 164 2.31 7.22 -15.23
CA MET A 164 3.35 8.03 -15.89
C MET A 164 3.61 9.39 -15.20
N PRO A 165 2.60 10.16 -14.73
CA PRO A 165 2.87 11.41 -14.01
C PRO A 165 3.63 11.20 -12.69
N ALA A 166 3.30 10.15 -11.95
CA ALA A 166 3.98 9.83 -10.70
C ALA A 166 5.43 9.37 -10.95
N PHE A 167 5.63 8.55 -12.00
CA PHE A 167 6.95 8.11 -12.43
C PHE A 167 7.82 9.30 -12.86
N CYS A 168 7.28 10.16 -13.73
CA CYS A 168 7.92 11.40 -14.19
C CYS A 168 8.33 12.30 -13.00
N ARG A 169 7.44 12.46 -12.01
CA ARG A 169 7.73 13.24 -10.80
C ARG A 169 8.94 12.69 -10.03
N GLY A 170 9.04 11.36 -9.92
CA GLY A 170 10.14 10.68 -9.24
C GLY A 170 11.48 10.88 -9.93
N GLU A 171 11.53 10.68 -11.24
CA GLU A 171 12.76 10.87 -12.02
C GLU A 171 13.20 12.35 -12.04
N ALA A 172 12.26 13.28 -12.20
CA ALA A 172 12.57 14.72 -12.15
C ALA A 172 13.05 15.16 -10.77
N SER A 173 12.47 14.63 -9.68
CA SER A 173 12.94 14.87 -8.31
C SER A 173 14.40 14.47 -8.14
N ARG A 174 14.82 13.32 -8.71
CA ARG A 174 16.20 12.86 -8.68
C ARG A 174 17.12 13.74 -9.51
N GLN A 175 16.71 14.08 -10.73
CA GLN A 175 17.52 14.90 -11.64
C GLN A 175 17.75 16.33 -11.12
N TYR A 176 16.71 16.95 -10.56
CA TYR A 176 16.77 18.32 -10.05
C TYR A 176 17.20 18.41 -8.58
N GLY A 177 17.40 17.28 -7.90
CA GLY A 177 17.85 17.22 -6.50
C GLY A 177 16.86 17.80 -5.49
N VAL A 178 15.56 17.86 -5.82
CA VAL A 178 14.51 18.42 -4.95
C VAL A 178 13.51 17.35 -4.52
N ARG A 179 12.82 17.54 -3.39
CA ARG A 179 11.81 16.56 -2.91
C ARG A 179 10.64 16.48 -3.91
N PRO A 180 9.95 15.33 -4.04
CA PRO A 180 8.85 15.18 -5.00
C PRO A 180 7.71 16.20 -4.85
N ASN A 181 7.49 16.76 -3.65
CA ASN A 181 6.49 17.81 -3.42
C ASN A 181 6.82 19.14 -4.11
N TYR A 182 8.08 19.36 -4.50
CA TYR A 182 8.52 20.53 -5.29
C TYR A 182 8.52 20.25 -6.80
N ILE A 183 7.99 19.09 -7.21
CA ILE A 183 7.87 18.70 -8.61
C ILE A 183 6.39 18.69 -9.00
N THR A 184 6.02 19.57 -9.92
CA THR A 184 4.69 19.60 -10.53
C THR A 184 4.75 18.95 -11.90
N THR A 185 3.88 17.97 -12.14
CA THR A 185 3.77 17.26 -13.42
C THR A 185 2.42 17.53 -14.05
N GLY A 186 2.40 17.83 -15.34
CA GLY A 186 1.18 17.98 -16.13
C GLY A 186 0.52 16.65 -16.50
N ARG A 187 -0.39 16.72 -17.47
CA ARG A 187 -1.04 15.54 -18.04
C ARG A 187 -0.11 14.85 -19.04
N VAL A 188 -0.38 13.57 -19.27
CA VAL A 188 0.24 12.82 -20.38
C VAL A 188 -0.29 13.35 -21.70
N VAL A 189 0.62 13.71 -22.60
CA VAL A 189 0.33 14.15 -23.97
C VAL A 189 0.99 13.17 -24.93
N ALA A 190 0.26 12.73 -25.97
CA ALA A 190 0.85 11.90 -27.02
C ALA A 190 1.86 12.72 -27.84
N ASP A 191 3.00 12.12 -28.18
CA ASP A 191 4.04 12.72 -29.00
C ASP A 191 4.48 11.75 -30.11
N ARG A 192 5.23 12.23 -31.11
CA ARG A 192 5.71 11.38 -32.22
C ARG A 192 6.56 10.23 -31.67
N GLY A 193 5.98 9.04 -31.70
CA GLY A 193 6.65 7.81 -31.27
C GLY A 193 6.57 7.54 -29.76
N GLY A 194 5.68 8.20 -29.02
CA GLY A 194 5.54 7.96 -27.58
C GLY A 194 4.60 8.89 -26.82
N SER A 195 4.98 9.23 -25.60
CA SER A 195 4.21 10.13 -24.73
C SER A 195 5.14 11.06 -23.97
N VAL A 196 4.67 12.27 -23.69
CA VAL A 196 5.43 13.28 -22.96
C VAL A 196 4.62 13.87 -21.82
N ILE A 197 5.33 14.32 -20.79
CA ILE A 197 4.74 15.03 -19.64
C ILE A 197 5.62 16.24 -19.35
N ASP A 198 5.05 17.43 -19.49
CA ASP A 198 5.71 18.66 -19.08
C ASP A 198 5.51 18.89 -17.59
N GLY A 199 6.55 19.42 -16.95
CA GLY A 199 6.54 19.70 -15.52
C GLY A 199 7.50 20.81 -15.13
N SER A 200 7.49 21.11 -13.83
CA SER A 200 8.35 22.11 -13.23
C SER A 200 8.93 21.62 -11.91
N ALA A 201 10.19 21.94 -11.67
CA ALA A 201 10.90 21.73 -10.42
C ALA A 201 11.16 23.07 -9.75
N ASP A 202 10.63 23.26 -8.55
CA ASP A 202 10.93 24.42 -7.71
C ASP A 202 12.21 24.15 -6.91
N GLN A 203 13.29 24.85 -7.25
CA GLN A 203 14.58 24.76 -6.55
C GLN A 203 14.77 25.89 -5.51
N GLY A 204 13.69 26.55 -5.10
CA GLY A 204 13.71 27.66 -4.15
C GLY A 204 14.48 28.85 -4.71
N ARG A 205 15.67 29.12 -4.15
CA ARG A 205 16.48 30.28 -4.53
C ARG A 205 16.97 30.25 -5.98
N ASN A 206 17.05 29.07 -6.59
CA ASN A 206 17.49 28.90 -7.98
C ASN A 206 16.31 29.02 -8.99
N GLY A 207 15.11 29.34 -8.48
CA GLY A 207 13.90 29.51 -9.28
C GLY A 207 13.26 28.20 -9.74
N ILE A 208 12.26 28.34 -10.61
CA ILE A 208 11.48 27.23 -11.15
C ILE A 208 12.10 26.79 -12.48
N LYS A 209 12.58 25.55 -12.54
CA LYS A 209 13.13 24.93 -13.75
C LYS A 209 12.04 24.10 -14.45
N ARG A 210 11.89 24.24 -15.77
CA ARG A 210 10.93 23.46 -16.56
C ARG A 210 11.58 22.24 -17.18
N PHE A 211 10.83 21.15 -17.25
CA PHE A 211 11.28 19.89 -17.81
C PHE A 211 10.18 19.15 -18.56
N ARG A 212 10.58 18.19 -19.40
CA ARG A 212 9.74 17.25 -20.13
C ARG A 212 10.21 15.84 -19.84
N CYS A 213 9.36 15.02 -19.25
CA CYS A 213 9.57 13.59 -19.24
C CYS A 213 9.15 13.01 -20.59
N ARG A 214 9.98 12.13 -21.16
CA ARG A 214 9.65 11.43 -22.40
C ARG A 214 9.49 9.93 -22.14
N PHE A 215 8.54 9.33 -22.85
CA PHE A 215 8.26 7.90 -22.86
C PHE A 215 8.20 7.43 -24.32
N ASP A 216 8.67 6.21 -24.59
CA ASP A 216 8.58 5.62 -25.92
C ASP A 216 7.16 5.13 -26.25
N GLY A 217 6.94 4.65 -27.48
CA GLY A 217 5.64 4.12 -27.93
C GLY A 217 5.17 2.87 -27.19
N ARG A 218 6.03 2.26 -26.36
CA ARG A 218 5.69 1.15 -25.46
C ARG A 218 5.44 1.62 -24.03
N GLY A 219 5.52 2.92 -23.75
CA GLY A 219 5.35 3.51 -22.42
C GLY A 219 6.58 3.37 -21.53
N ARG A 220 7.76 3.03 -22.07
CA ARG A 220 9.02 2.95 -21.30
C ARG A 220 9.60 4.35 -21.16
N PHE A 221 10.09 4.66 -19.97
CA PHE A 221 10.70 5.96 -19.69
C PHE A 221 12.02 6.14 -20.45
N ILE A 222 12.16 7.28 -21.12
CA ILE A 222 13.32 7.66 -21.93
C ILE A 222 14.24 8.53 -21.06
N ASP A 223 13.78 9.72 -20.67
CA ASP A 223 14.56 10.71 -19.91
C ASP A 223 13.68 11.82 -19.30
N VAL A 224 14.29 12.65 -18.43
CA VAL A 224 13.79 13.99 -18.09
C VAL A 224 14.64 15.03 -18.82
N MET A 225 14.07 15.65 -19.84
CA MET A 225 14.72 16.68 -20.64
C MET A 225 14.45 18.07 -20.01
N ALA A 226 15.48 18.87 -19.76
CA ALA A 226 15.28 20.26 -19.37
C ALA A 226 14.70 21.08 -20.55
N ILE A 227 13.68 21.90 -20.30
CA ILE A 227 13.09 22.81 -21.30
C ILE A 227 13.35 24.28 -20.91
N THR A 228 14.21 24.52 -19.93
CA THR A 228 14.52 25.91 -19.54
C THR A 228 15.08 26.69 -20.73
N ARG A 229 14.58 27.93 -20.90
CA ARG A 229 15.18 28.96 -21.76
C ARG A 229 16.46 29.52 -21.11
N ASP A 230 17.35 28.66 -20.66
CA ASP A 230 18.73 29.09 -20.41
C ASP A 230 19.43 28.89 -21.75
N GLY A 231 19.25 29.88 -22.62
CA GLY A 231 20.05 30.02 -23.83
C GLY A 231 21.53 30.13 -23.46
N LEU A 232 22.36 29.87 -24.46
CA LEU A 232 23.77 30.25 -24.55
C LEU A 232 24.14 31.47 -23.70
#